data_AF-A0A5K1ATL7-F1
#
_entry.id   AF-A0A5K1ATL7-F1
#
_cell.length_a   1.000
_cell.length_b   1.000
_cell.length_c   1.000
_cell.angle_alpha   90.00
_cell.angle_beta   90.00
_cell.angle_gamma   90.00
#
_symmetry.space_group_name_H-M   'P 1'
#
loop_
_entity.id
_entity.type
_entity.pdbx_description
1 polymer ?
#
loop_
_entity_poly.entity_id
_entity_poly.type
_entity_poly.pdbx_seq_one_letter_code
_entity_poly.pdbx_strand_id
1 'polypeptide(L)' 'VEAPMDILRPINVGTSSVLKVGQRCLAIGNPFGFDHTLTVGVISGLSREIFSQAGVTISGGIQTDAAINPGN' A
#
# COMPACT_ATOMS: atom_id res chain seq x y z
N VAL A 1 8.88 -1.10 -16.57
CA VAL A 1 7.76 -1.78 -17.26
C VAL A 1 7.78 -1.28 -18.70
N GLU A 2 8.10 -2.15 -19.65
CA GLU A 2 8.02 -1.83 -21.08
C GLU A 2 6.65 -2.26 -21.58
N ALA A 3 5.66 -1.38 -21.45
CA ALA A 3 4.30 -1.62 -21.91
C ALA A 3 3.87 -0.48 -22.85
N PRO A 4 3.24 -0.80 -23.99
CA PRO A 4 2.65 0.21 -24.87
C PRO A 4 1.69 1.14 -24.13
N MET A 5 1.75 2.44 -24.40
CA MET A 5 0.96 3.46 -23.67
C MET A 5 -0.56 3.25 -23.82
N ASP A 6 -0.99 2.68 -24.95
CA ASP A 6 -2.39 2.41 -25.30
C ASP A 6 -3.03 1.30 -24.48
N ILE A 7 -2.23 0.43 -23.85
CA ILE A 7 -2.74 -0.65 -22.96
C ILE A 7 -2.71 -0.27 -21.48
N LEU A 8 -2.08 0.85 -21.12
CA LEU A 8 -2.00 1.30 -19.74
C LEU A 8 -3.35 1.86 -19.28
N ARG A 9 -3.81 1.42 -18.09
CA ARG A 9 -5.04 1.90 -17.46
C ARG A 9 -4.72 2.41 -16.04
N PRO A 10 -4.65 3.74 -15.83
CA PRO A 10 -4.40 4.27 -14.50
C PRO A 10 -5.59 4.02 -13.58
N ILE A 11 -5.32 3.83 -12.30
CA ILE A 11 -6.35 3.77 -11.28
C ILE A 11 -6.80 5.19 -10.89
N ASN A 12 -8.07 5.34 -10.52
CA ASN A 12 -8.54 6.57 -9.89
C ASN A 12 -7.88 6.74 -8.52
N VAL A 13 -7.24 7.88 -8.30
CA VAL A 13 -6.55 8.19 -7.04
C VAL A 13 -7.56 8.74 -6.02
N GLY A 14 -7.57 8.16 -4.82
CA GLY A 14 -8.40 8.62 -3.70
C GLY A 14 -7.72 9.66 -2.81
N THR A 15 -8.44 10.12 -1.80
CA THR A 15 -7.93 11.08 -0.79
C THR A 15 -7.62 10.37 0.53
N SER A 16 -6.38 10.51 1.02
CA SER A 16 -5.95 9.87 2.28
C SER A 16 -6.39 10.61 3.55
N SER A 17 -6.71 11.91 3.47
CA SER A 17 -7.08 12.73 4.64
C SER A 17 -8.44 12.37 5.28
N VAL A 18 -9.26 11.57 4.59
CA VAL A 18 -10.60 11.15 5.05
C VAL A 18 -10.65 9.69 5.52
N LEU A 19 -9.50 9.00 5.54
CA LEU A 19 -9.42 7.62 5.98
C LEU A 19 -9.75 7.48 7.47
N LYS A 20 -10.29 6.32 7.85
CA LYS A 20 -10.65 6.00 9.23
C LYS A 20 -10.05 4.67 9.66
N VAL A 21 -9.61 4.57 10.90
CA VAL A 21 -9.26 3.29 11.53
C VAL A 21 -10.50 2.39 11.52
N GLY A 22 -10.31 1.11 11.18
CA GLY A 22 -11.37 0.12 10.98
C GLY A 22 -11.93 0.05 9.56
N GLN A 23 -11.58 0.99 8.67
CA GLN A 23 -11.98 0.94 7.26
C GLN A 23 -11.28 -0.22 6.56
N ARG A 24 -12.01 -0.98 5.74
CA ARG A 24 -11.42 -2.06 4.92
C ARG A 24 -10.45 -1.50 3.89
N CYS A 25 -9.38 -2.24 3.64
CA CYS A 25 -8.42 -1.94 2.58
C CYS A 25 -7.91 -3.21 1.91
N LEU A 26 -7.36 -3.03 0.72
CA LEU A 26 -6.72 -4.07 -0.08
C LEU A 26 -5.25 -3.68 -0.28
N ALA A 27 -4.34 -4.64 -0.16
CA ALA A 27 -2.97 -4.50 -0.64
C ALA A 27 -2.81 -5.35 -1.90
N ILE A 28 -2.29 -4.76 -2.97
CA ILE A 28 -2.09 -5.41 -4.28
C ILE A 28 -0.61 -5.29 -4.60
N GLY A 29 0.03 -6.42 -4.91
CA GLY A 29 1.47 -6.45 -5.15
C GLY A 29 1.94 -7.78 -5.73
N ASN A 30 3.25 -8.00 -5.76
CA ASN A 30 3.88 -9.23 -6.24
C ASN A 30 4.82 -9.80 -5.15
N PRO A 31 4.26 -10.33 -4.05
CA PRO A 31 5.05 -10.85 -2.93
C PRO A 31 5.96 -11.99 -3.41
N PHE A 32 7.27 -11.84 -3.14
CA PHE A 32 8.33 -12.81 -3.45
C PHE A 32 8.46 -13.19 -4.95
N GLY A 33 7.87 -12.42 -5.87
CA GLY A 33 7.91 -12.74 -7.30
C GLY A 33 6.87 -13.78 -7.74
N PHE A 34 5.93 -14.17 -6.88
CA PHE A 34 4.79 -15.02 -7.23
C PHE A 34 3.66 -14.20 -7.87
N ASP A 35 2.89 -14.81 -8.77
CA ASP A 35 1.78 -14.17 -9.51
C ASP A 35 0.97 -13.18 -8.65
N HIS A 36 0.65 -12.02 -9.27
CA HIS A 36 -0.05 -10.87 -8.68
C HIS A 36 -1.00 -11.25 -7.53
N THR A 37 -0.67 -10.82 -6.32
CA THR A 37 -1.40 -11.17 -5.11
C THR A 37 -2.22 -10.00 -4.61
N LEU A 38 -3.38 -10.33 -4.04
CA LEU A 38 -4.26 -9.40 -3.34
C LEU A 38 -4.47 -9.92 -1.91
N THR A 39 -4.28 -9.05 -0.93
CA THR A 39 -4.58 -9.34 0.48
C THR A 39 -5.60 -8.31 1.01
N VAL A 40 -6.40 -8.74 1.98
CA VAL A 40 -7.48 -7.92 2.55
C VAL A 40 -7.21 -7.71 4.02
N GLY A 41 -7.48 -6.49 4.49
CA GLY A 41 -7.44 -6.14 5.90
C GLY A 41 -8.24 -4.88 6.19
N VAL A 42 -7.88 -4.22 7.28
CA VAL A 42 -8.39 -2.92 7.70
C VAL A 42 -7.25 -1.95 7.96
N ILE A 43 -7.58 -0.66 7.97
CA ILE A 43 -6.71 0.38 8.51
C ILE A 43 -6.65 0.20 10.02
N SER A 44 -5.49 -0.16 10.55
CA SER A 44 -5.26 -0.36 11.98
C SER A 44 -4.61 0.85 12.66
N GLY A 45 -4.14 1.84 11.89
CA GLY A 45 -3.59 3.09 12.41
C GLY A 45 -3.34 4.13 11.31
N LEU A 46 -3.29 5.40 11.70
CA LEU A 46 -3.03 6.55 10.83
C LEU A 46 -1.94 7.43 11.44
N SER A 47 -1.32 8.27 10.62
CA SER A 47 -0.28 9.23 11.04
C SER A 47 0.86 8.59 11.83
N ARG A 48 1.32 7.43 11.39
CA ARG A 48 2.47 6.74 12.00
C ARG A 48 3.78 7.40 11.58
N GLU A 49 4.69 7.51 12.53
CA GLU A 49 6.10 7.76 12.26
C GLU A 49 6.80 6.43 11.97
N ILE A 50 7.49 6.34 10.84
CA ILE A 50 8.24 5.15 10.40
C ILE A 50 9.72 5.50 10.38
N PHE A 51 10.50 4.79 11.19
CA PHE A 51 11.95 4.92 11.19
C PHE A 51 12.53 4.05 10.08
N SER A 52 12.94 4.66 8.98
CA SER A 52 13.54 3.94 7.86
C SER A 52 14.94 3.44 8.22
N GLN A 53 15.36 2.35 7.58
CA GLN A 53 16.71 1.81 7.71
C GLN A 53 17.80 2.80 7.22
N ALA A 54 17.42 3.78 6.40
CA ALA A 54 18.28 4.87 5.95
C ALA A 54 18.46 5.99 7.01
N GLY A 55 17.90 5.84 8.22
CA GLY A 55 18.00 6.83 9.29
C GLY A 55 17.07 8.04 9.13
N VAL A 56 16.16 8.01 8.16
CA VAL A 56 15.15 9.05 7.94
C VAL A 56 13.84 8.65 8.60
N THR A 57 13.18 9.61 9.25
CA THR A 57 11.82 9.42 9.77
C THR A 57 10.82 9.80 8.68
N ILE A 58 9.93 8.88 8.34
CA ILE A 58 8.84 9.08 7.39
C ILE A 58 7.56 9.28 8.20
N SER A 59 6.95 10.45 8.06
CA SER A 59 5.69 10.78 8.72
C SER A 59 4.48 10.44 7.85
N GLY A 60 3.29 10.38 8.47
CA GLY A 60 2.03 10.16 7.75
C GLY A 60 1.77 8.71 7.32
N GLY A 61 2.48 7.74 7.91
CA GLY A 61 2.30 6.33 7.61
C GLY A 61 0.87 5.83 7.93
N ILE A 62 0.32 5.02 7.03
CA ILE A 62 -0.93 4.28 7.23
C ILE A 62 -0.56 2.86 7.64
N GLN A 63 -1.13 2.38 8.73
CA GLN A 63 -0.94 1.02 9.21
C GLN A 63 -2.14 0.16 8.81
N THR A 64 -1.88 -1.07 8.35
CA THR A 64 -2.90 -2.07 8.05
C THR A 64 -2.51 -3.43 8.61
N ASP A 65 -3.49 -4.29 8.84
CA ASP A 65 -3.28 -5.72 9.10
C ASP A 65 -3.42 -6.60 7.84
N ALA A 66 -3.68 -6.01 6.66
CA ALA A 66 -3.55 -6.71 5.39
C ALA A 66 -2.12 -7.24 5.26
N ALA A 67 -1.97 -8.50 4.84
CA ALA A 67 -0.66 -9.11 4.72
C ALA A 67 0.18 -8.39 3.65
N ILE A 68 1.32 -7.84 4.07
CA ILE A 68 2.32 -7.19 3.22
C ILE A 68 3.66 -7.89 3.43
N ASN A 69 4.28 -8.32 2.35
CA ASN A 69 5.53 -9.06 2.31
C ASN A 69 6.50 -8.44 1.28
N PRO A 70 7.81 -8.73 1.38
CA PRO A 70 8.78 -8.27 0.38
C PRO A 70 8.32 -8.55 -1.06
N GLY A 71 8.34 -7.51 -1.91
CA GLY A 71 7.86 -7.57 -3.30
C GLY A 71 6.43 -7.05 -3.52
N ASN A 72 5.67 -6.76 -2.45
CA ASN A 72 4.47 -5.92 -2.60
C ASN A 72 4.82 -4.49 -2.98
#